data_AF-A0A3D5YWJ4-F1
#
_entry.id   AF-A0A3D5YWJ4-F1
#
_cell.length_a   1.000
_cell.length_b   1.000
_cell.length_c   1.000
_cell.angle_alpha   90.00
_cell.angle_beta   90.00
_cell.angle_gamma   90.00
#
_symmetry.space_group_name_H-M   'P 1'
#
loop_
_entity.id
_entity.type
_entity.pdbx_description
1 polymer ?
#
loop_
_entity_poly.entity_id
_entity_poly.type
_entity_poly.pdbx_seq_one_letter_code
_entity_poly.pdbx_strand_id
1 'polypeptide(L)'
;MIPQYVKAVGQLQELFQELADSGKIDDAQANRYDVSQKVLINFHSWVRNLVFGSAKVDLPWEDPRFEEAWKLWVNFKKEQFGFSYKMIGQQGALKDLVDLSGGDMEKGIAIIHQSIKKGWKSFYELTEQKAITKKLVQEQQIDYKQQLMNRLGIE
;
A
#
# COMPACT_ATOMS: atom_id res chain seq x y z
N MET A 1 18.92 -10.28 -15.52
CA MET A 1 19.39 -9.48 -16.68
C MET A 1 18.46 -8.29 -16.82
N ILE A 2 18.95 -7.06 -16.64
CA ILE A 2 18.11 -5.86 -16.77
C ILE A 2 17.92 -5.59 -18.27
N PRO A 3 16.68 -5.49 -18.78
CA PRO A 3 16.45 -5.21 -20.20
C PRO A 3 17.02 -3.85 -20.60
N GLN A 4 17.64 -3.76 -21.77
CA GLN A 4 18.29 -2.54 -22.28
C GLN A 4 17.38 -1.30 -22.25
N TYR A 5 16.07 -1.48 -22.47
CA TYR A 5 15.08 -0.43 -22.37
C TYR A 5 14.92 0.16 -20.95
N VAL A 6 15.00 -0.68 -19.91
CA VAL A 6 14.91 -0.20 -18.50
C VAL A 6 16.13 0.65 -18.16
N LYS A 7 17.31 0.26 -18.66
CA LYS A 7 18.53 1.05 -18.54
C LYS A 7 18.42 2.40 -19.27
N ALA A 8 17.84 2.40 -20.47
CA ALA A 8 17.61 3.63 -21.24
C ALA A 8 16.61 4.58 -20.56
N VAL A 9 15.54 4.07 -19.95
CA VAL A 9 14.57 4.89 -19.20
C VAL A 9 15.19 5.48 -17.94
N GLY A 10 15.98 4.70 -17.18
CA GLY A 10 16.71 5.21 -16.03
C GLY A 10 17.71 6.31 -16.42
N GLN A 11 18.47 6.10 -17.50
CA GLN A 11 19.39 7.11 -18.03
C GLN A 11 18.67 8.39 -18.46
N LEU A 12 17.50 8.28 -19.07
CA LEU A 12 16.69 9.45 -19.41
C LEU A 12 16.22 10.17 -18.14
N GLN A 13 15.73 9.45 -17.14
CA GLN A 13 15.30 10.01 -15.86
C GLN A 13 16.43 10.74 -15.13
N GLU A 14 17.63 10.18 -15.11
CA GLU A 14 18.83 10.79 -14.54
C GLU A 14 19.25 12.06 -15.28
N LEU A 15 19.30 12.02 -16.62
CA LEU A 15 19.61 13.19 -17.46
C LEU A 15 18.61 14.32 -17.25
N PHE A 16 17.33 13.99 -17.06
CA PHE A 16 16.32 15.01 -16.82
C PHE A 16 16.41 15.61 -15.42
N GLN A 17 16.74 14.80 -14.40
CA GLN A 17 16.98 15.31 -13.04
C GLN A 17 18.18 16.26 -13.02
N GLU A 18 19.27 15.92 -13.72
CA GLU A 18 20.45 16.77 -13.88
C GLU A 18 20.11 18.11 -14.56
N LEU A 19 19.26 18.08 -15.59
CA LEU A 19 18.82 19.30 -16.28
C LEU A 19 17.92 20.18 -15.40
N ALA A 20 17.05 19.58 -14.59
CA ALA A 20 16.20 20.30 -13.63
C ALA A 20 17.04 20.94 -12.50
N ASP A 21 17.97 20.18 -11.91
CA ASP A 21 18.85 20.65 -10.83
C ASP A 21 19.81 21.76 -11.31
N SER A 22 20.15 21.77 -12.61
CA SER A 22 20.98 22.82 -13.22
C SER A 22 20.23 24.14 -13.47
N GLY A 23 18.94 24.24 -13.13
CA GLY A 23 18.13 25.46 -13.27
C GLY A 23 17.87 25.88 -14.72
N LYS A 24 18.07 24.98 -15.68
CA LYS A 24 17.93 25.24 -17.13
C LYS A 24 16.51 25.03 -17.66
N ILE A 25 15.55 24.82 -16.76
CA ILE A 25 14.16 24.47 -17.07
C ILE A 25 13.24 25.41 -16.27
N ASP A 26 12.29 26.09 -16.93
CA ASP A 26 11.31 26.95 -16.25
C ASP A 26 10.15 26.16 -15.62
N ASP A 27 9.35 26.78 -14.75
CA ASP A 27 8.23 26.15 -14.04
C ASP A 27 7.16 25.53 -14.97
N ALA A 28 6.94 26.09 -16.16
CA ALA A 28 6.01 25.55 -17.15
C ALA A 28 6.59 24.34 -17.88
N GLN A 29 7.91 24.31 -18.08
CA GLN A 29 8.64 23.16 -18.62
C GLN A 29 8.76 22.04 -17.58
N ALA A 30 8.91 22.36 -16.31
CA ALA A 30 8.86 21.41 -15.18
C ALA A 30 7.46 20.76 -15.04
N ASN A 31 6.39 21.52 -15.28
CA ASN A 31 5.03 20.97 -15.27
C ASN A 31 4.76 20.04 -16.47
N ARG A 32 5.29 20.39 -17.66
CA ARG A 32 5.26 19.49 -18.84
C ARG A 32 6.12 18.24 -18.63
N TYR A 33 7.17 18.34 -17.82
CA TYR A 33 8.01 17.24 -17.40
C TYR A 33 7.28 16.28 -16.44
N ASP A 34 6.53 16.76 -15.45
CA ASP A 34 5.69 15.91 -14.59
C ASP A 34 4.65 15.13 -15.41
N VAL A 35 4.03 15.78 -16.40
CA VAL A 35 3.11 15.11 -17.34
C VAL A 35 3.85 14.07 -18.18
N SER A 36 5.09 14.36 -18.62
CA SER A 36 5.91 13.44 -19.41
C SER A 36 6.45 12.27 -18.58
N GLN A 37 6.77 12.45 -17.31
CA GLN A 37 7.12 11.39 -16.36
C GLN A 37 5.93 10.46 -16.12
N LYS A 38 4.72 11.01 -15.98
CA LYS A 38 3.49 10.20 -15.91
C LYS A 38 3.26 9.38 -17.18
N VAL A 39 3.53 9.95 -18.35
CA VAL A 39 3.46 9.23 -19.64
C VAL A 39 4.53 8.13 -19.73
N LEU A 40 5.76 8.40 -19.31
CA LEU A 40 6.86 7.43 -19.29
C LEU A 40 6.60 6.28 -18.30
N ILE A 41 6.05 6.57 -17.12
CA ILE A 41 5.65 5.57 -16.12
C ILE A 41 4.50 4.70 -16.65
N ASN A 42 3.51 5.32 -17.32
CA ASN A 42 2.41 4.59 -17.94
C ASN A 42 2.89 3.72 -19.11
N PHE A 43 3.80 4.24 -19.92
CA PHE A 43 4.41 3.50 -21.03
C PHE A 43 5.31 2.38 -20.52
N HIS A 44 6.12 2.60 -19.48
CA HIS A 44 6.90 1.56 -18.81
C HIS A 44 6.01 0.47 -18.26
N SER A 45 4.88 0.84 -17.65
CA SER A 45 3.88 -0.11 -17.16
C SER A 45 3.27 -0.91 -18.31
N TRP A 46 2.93 -0.27 -19.43
CA TRP A 46 2.40 -0.92 -20.64
C TRP A 46 3.42 -1.85 -21.30
N VAL A 47 4.67 -1.41 -21.52
CA VAL A 47 5.76 -2.23 -22.09
C VAL A 47 6.12 -3.38 -21.17
N ARG A 48 6.18 -3.16 -19.85
CA ARG A 48 6.41 -4.24 -18.86
C ARG A 48 5.31 -5.29 -18.98
N ASN A 49 4.04 -4.88 -19.02
CA ASN A 49 2.91 -5.80 -19.16
C ASN A 49 2.92 -6.53 -20.51
N LEU A 50 3.40 -5.89 -21.59
CA LEU A 50 3.47 -6.45 -22.94
C LEU A 50 4.64 -7.43 -23.12
N VAL A 51 5.82 -7.12 -22.56
CA VAL A 51 7.06 -7.90 -22.75
C VAL A 51 7.17 -9.05 -21.75
N PHE A 52 6.62 -8.90 -20.54
CA PHE A 52 6.76 -9.93 -19.49
C PHE A 52 5.54 -10.84 -19.31
N GLY A 53 4.45 -10.60 -20.04
CA GLY A 53 3.25 -11.42 -19.93
C GLY A 53 2.51 -11.23 -18.59
N SER A 54 1.20 -11.16 -18.70
CA SER A 54 0.26 -10.89 -17.61
C SER A 54 0.10 -12.05 -16.61
N ALA A 55 1.06 -12.31 -15.71
CA ALA A 55 0.88 -13.42 -14.75
C ALA A 55 1.57 -13.32 -13.38
N LYS A 56 2.17 -12.18 -12.96
CA LYS A 56 2.68 -12.04 -11.59
C LYS A 56 2.09 -10.81 -10.90
N VAL A 57 1.46 -11.07 -9.77
CA VAL A 57 1.02 -10.03 -8.81
C VAL A 57 2.25 -9.60 -8.04
N ASP A 58 2.49 -8.30 -7.98
CA ASP A 58 3.64 -7.73 -7.27
C ASP A 58 3.34 -7.75 -5.76
N LEU A 59 3.93 -8.71 -5.04
CA LEU A 59 3.76 -8.85 -3.59
C LEU A 59 4.56 -7.75 -2.86
N PRO A 60 3.99 -7.12 -1.82
CA PRO A 60 4.64 -6.05 -1.07
C PRO A 60 5.84 -6.50 -0.23
N TRP A 61 5.92 -7.79 0.13
CA TRP A 61 7.03 -8.36 0.89
C TRP A 61 7.54 -9.63 0.21
N GLU A 62 8.87 -9.73 0.05
CA GLU A 62 9.56 -10.91 -0.50
C GLU A 62 9.81 -11.96 0.60
N ASP A 63 8.78 -12.32 1.36
CA ASP A 63 8.85 -13.36 2.41
C ASP A 63 7.93 -14.54 2.05
N PRO A 64 8.44 -15.79 2.07
CA PRO A 64 7.64 -16.99 1.77
C PRO A 64 6.40 -17.14 2.65
N ARG A 65 6.48 -16.74 3.93
CA ARG A 65 5.36 -16.83 4.89
C ARG A 65 4.21 -15.93 4.47
N PHE A 66 4.54 -14.74 3.96
CA PHE A 66 3.55 -13.82 3.42
C PHE A 66 2.94 -14.36 2.13
N GLU A 67 3.77 -14.91 1.23
CA GLU A 67 3.28 -15.51 -0.02
C GLU A 67 2.28 -16.65 0.25
N GLU A 68 2.58 -17.51 1.23
CA GLU A 68 1.68 -18.58 1.67
C GLU A 68 0.36 -18.03 2.24
N ALA A 69 0.44 -17.04 3.14
CA ALA A 69 -0.75 -16.39 3.69
C ALA A 69 -1.60 -15.72 2.60
N TRP A 70 -0.97 -15.11 1.61
CA TRP A 70 -1.67 -14.49 0.48
C TRP A 70 -2.36 -15.52 -0.42
N LYS A 71 -1.68 -16.63 -0.73
CA LYS A 71 -2.29 -17.76 -1.47
C LYS A 71 -3.50 -18.30 -0.71
N LEU A 72 -3.39 -18.45 0.60
CA LEU A 72 -4.48 -18.89 1.47
C LEU A 72 -5.69 -17.93 1.36
N TRP A 73 -5.47 -16.62 1.40
CA TRP A 73 -6.51 -15.61 1.23
C TRP A 73 -7.22 -15.71 -0.11
N VAL A 74 -6.47 -15.80 -1.21
CA VAL A 74 -7.03 -15.90 -2.56
C VAL A 74 -7.87 -17.17 -2.69
N ASN A 75 -7.41 -18.29 -2.15
CA ASN A 75 -8.16 -19.55 -2.13
C ASN A 75 -9.44 -19.42 -1.30
N PHE A 76 -9.36 -18.86 -0.10
CA PHE A 76 -10.52 -18.58 0.75
C PHE A 76 -11.58 -17.74 0.02
N LYS A 77 -11.15 -16.69 -0.71
CA LYS A 77 -12.06 -15.83 -1.48
C LYS A 77 -12.78 -16.58 -2.61
N LYS A 78 -12.08 -17.53 -3.24
CA LYS A 78 -12.65 -18.42 -4.25
C LYS A 78 -13.64 -19.42 -3.64
N GLU A 79 -13.27 -20.08 -2.54
CA GLU A 79 -14.08 -21.12 -1.90
C GLU A 79 -15.34 -20.55 -1.24
N GLN A 80 -15.22 -19.46 -0.48
CA GLN A 80 -16.36 -18.91 0.28
C GLN A 80 -17.30 -18.06 -0.56
N PHE A 81 -16.80 -17.36 -1.57
CA PHE A 81 -17.59 -16.37 -2.30
C PHE A 81 -17.69 -16.65 -3.81
N GLY A 82 -17.10 -17.75 -4.30
CA GLY A 82 -16.96 -17.99 -5.74
C GLY A 82 -16.17 -16.89 -6.45
N PHE A 83 -15.43 -16.07 -5.69
CA PHE A 83 -14.84 -14.84 -6.20
C PHE A 83 -13.43 -15.12 -6.72
N SER A 84 -13.21 -14.84 -8.00
CA SER A 84 -11.89 -14.89 -8.62
C SER A 84 -11.35 -13.49 -8.79
N TYR A 85 -10.17 -13.22 -8.21
CA TYR A 85 -9.54 -11.92 -8.36
C TYR A 85 -9.03 -11.72 -9.78
N LYS A 86 -9.38 -10.57 -10.36
CA LYS A 86 -8.63 -9.97 -11.48
C LYS A 86 -7.36 -9.31 -10.94
N MET A 87 -6.33 -9.18 -11.79
CA MET A 87 -5.02 -8.59 -11.42
C MET A 87 -5.14 -7.24 -10.69
N ILE A 88 -5.93 -6.31 -11.23
CA ILE A 88 -6.14 -4.99 -10.62
C ILE A 88 -6.76 -5.12 -9.22
N GLY A 89 -7.67 -6.08 -9.03
CA GLY A 89 -8.30 -6.34 -7.73
C GLY A 89 -7.33 -6.95 -6.72
N GLN A 90 -6.37 -7.77 -7.16
CA GLN A 90 -5.32 -8.27 -6.25
C GLN A 90 -4.41 -7.14 -5.80
N GLN A 91 -3.98 -6.28 -6.73
CA GLN A 91 -3.09 -5.17 -6.39
C GLN A 91 -3.76 -4.17 -5.45
N GLY A 92 -5.05 -3.87 -5.68
CA GLY A 92 -5.84 -3.04 -4.75
C GLY A 92 -5.94 -3.65 -3.36
N ALA A 93 -6.28 -4.94 -3.27
CA ALA A 93 -6.38 -5.63 -1.98
C ALA A 93 -5.03 -5.73 -1.24
N LEU A 94 -3.91 -5.88 -1.97
CA LEU A 94 -2.57 -5.84 -1.39
C LEU A 94 -2.24 -4.44 -0.86
N LYS A 95 -2.59 -3.39 -1.61
CA LYS A 95 -2.41 -2.01 -1.14
C LYS A 95 -3.20 -1.74 0.14
N ASP A 96 -4.48 -2.11 0.16
CA ASP A 96 -5.33 -1.97 1.35
C ASP A 96 -4.74 -2.71 2.57
N LEU A 97 -4.13 -3.89 2.34
CA LEU A 97 -3.47 -4.65 3.38
C LEU A 97 -2.21 -3.95 3.92
N VAL A 98 -1.38 -3.39 3.03
CA VAL A 98 -0.18 -2.62 3.41
C VAL A 98 -0.59 -1.38 4.21
N ASP A 99 -1.62 -0.67 3.77
CA ASP A 99 -2.13 0.52 4.44
C ASP A 99 -2.67 0.17 5.85
N LEU A 100 -3.44 -0.91 5.99
CA LEU A 100 -3.97 -1.38 7.28
C LEU A 100 -2.89 -1.93 8.23
N SER A 101 -1.83 -2.50 7.70
CA SER A 101 -0.71 -3.02 8.49
C SER A 101 0.29 -1.94 8.87
N GLY A 102 0.21 -0.74 8.28
CA GLY A 102 1.20 0.32 8.44
C GLY A 102 2.58 -0.06 7.88
N GLY A 103 2.62 -0.91 6.85
CA GLY A 103 3.86 -1.43 6.26
C GLY A 103 4.53 -2.57 7.02
N ASP A 104 3.94 -3.05 8.11
CA ASP A 104 4.45 -4.16 8.93
C ASP A 104 3.95 -5.51 8.41
N MET A 105 4.86 -6.33 7.91
CA MET A 105 4.53 -7.63 7.32
C MET A 105 3.84 -8.59 8.29
N GLU A 106 4.30 -8.67 9.54
CA GLU A 106 3.74 -9.60 10.53
C GLU A 106 2.29 -9.20 10.87
N LYS A 107 2.02 -7.89 10.95
CA LYS A 107 0.65 -7.38 11.07
C LYS A 107 -0.19 -7.71 9.84
N GLY A 108 0.36 -7.59 8.64
CA GLY A 108 -0.32 -7.98 7.40
C GLY A 108 -0.75 -9.45 7.41
N ILE A 109 0.14 -10.37 7.80
CA ILE A 109 -0.17 -11.79 7.95
C ILE A 109 -1.27 -12.00 9.00
N ALA A 110 -1.18 -11.33 10.15
CA ALA A 110 -2.19 -11.43 11.20
C ALA A 110 -3.57 -10.94 10.72
N ILE A 111 -3.64 -9.86 9.93
CA ILE A 111 -4.88 -9.33 9.35
C ILE A 111 -5.50 -10.34 8.37
N ILE A 112 -4.68 -10.98 7.54
CA ILE A 112 -5.14 -12.05 6.64
C ILE A 112 -5.77 -13.18 7.46
N HIS A 113 -5.05 -13.69 8.47
CA HIS A 113 -5.54 -14.79 9.32
C HIS A 113 -6.83 -14.41 10.06
N GLN A 114 -6.91 -13.19 10.60
CA GLN A 114 -8.14 -12.69 11.24
C GLN A 114 -9.31 -12.68 10.25
N SER A 115 -9.09 -12.18 9.04
CA SER A 115 -10.13 -12.04 8.01
C SER A 115 -10.66 -13.38 7.55
N ILE A 116 -9.78 -14.37 7.38
CA ILE A 116 -10.16 -15.76 7.05
C ILE A 116 -10.93 -16.38 8.21
N LYS A 117 -10.40 -16.29 9.44
CA LYS A 117 -11.04 -16.83 10.66
C LYS A 117 -12.44 -16.25 10.87
N LYS A 118 -12.65 -14.99 10.52
CA LYS A 118 -13.93 -14.28 10.68
C LYS A 118 -14.84 -14.37 9.45
N GLY A 119 -14.40 -14.94 8.34
CA GLY A 119 -15.21 -15.07 7.13
C GLY A 119 -15.43 -13.73 6.40
N TRP A 120 -14.51 -12.77 6.52
CA TRP A 120 -14.72 -11.42 6.00
C TRP A 120 -14.44 -11.30 4.49
N LYS A 121 -15.19 -10.41 3.83
CA LYS A 121 -15.04 -10.14 2.39
C LYS A 121 -13.85 -9.22 2.07
N SER A 122 -13.40 -8.43 3.04
CA SER A 122 -12.31 -7.47 2.93
C SER A 122 -11.43 -7.50 4.18
N PHE A 123 -10.31 -6.78 4.13
CA PHE A 123 -9.42 -6.62 5.27
C PHE A 123 -9.92 -5.53 6.21
N TYR A 124 -9.66 -5.73 7.51
CA TYR A 124 -9.97 -4.78 8.56
C TYR A 124 -8.87 -4.82 9.62
N GLU A 125 -8.74 -3.74 10.37
CA GLU A 125 -7.78 -3.58 11.47
C GLU A 125 -7.89 -4.71 12.52
N LEU A 126 -6.76 -5.07 13.14
CA LEU A 126 -6.71 -6.13 14.13
C LEU A 126 -7.56 -5.78 15.36
N THR A 127 -8.24 -6.80 15.90
CA THR A 127 -9.14 -6.60 17.04
C THR A 127 -8.39 -6.13 18.30
N GLU A 128 -7.14 -6.54 18.48
CA GLU A 128 -6.28 -6.09 19.58
C GLU A 128 -5.92 -4.60 19.46
N GLN A 129 -5.67 -4.12 18.23
CA GLN A 129 -5.43 -2.69 17.97
C GLN A 129 -6.68 -1.88 18.34
N LYS A 130 -7.88 -2.36 18.01
CA LYS A 130 -9.14 -1.69 18.42
C LYS A 130 -9.28 -1.58 19.94
N ALA A 131 -8.87 -2.60 20.70
CA ALA A 131 -8.92 -2.56 22.15
C ALA A 131 -7.94 -1.54 22.74
N ILE A 132 -6.72 -1.49 22.22
CA ILE A 132 -5.70 -0.50 22.61
C ILE A 132 -6.17 0.92 22.27
N THR A 133 -6.62 1.16 21.04
CA THR A 133 -7.12 2.47 20.60
C THR A 133 -8.30 2.92 21.45
N LYS A 134 -9.25 2.02 21.76
CA LYS A 134 -10.39 2.33 22.63
C LYS A 134 -9.93 2.72 24.04
N LYS A 135 -8.95 2.01 24.59
CA LYS A 135 -8.38 2.31 25.91
C LYS A 135 -7.68 3.66 25.93
N LEU A 136 -6.83 3.96 24.95
CA LEU A 136 -6.13 5.24 24.81
C LEU A 136 -7.12 6.42 24.67
N VAL A 137 -8.17 6.25 23.86
CA VAL A 137 -9.22 7.27 23.72
C VAL A 137 -9.96 7.50 25.03
N GLN A 138 -10.27 6.43 25.78
CA GLN A 138 -10.89 6.55 27.10
C GLN A 138 -9.98 7.26 28.11
N GLU A 139 -8.68 6.92 28.15
CA GLU A 139 -7.69 7.57 29.00
C GLU A 139 -7.56 9.07 28.69
N GLN A 140 -7.51 9.45 27.41
CA GLN A 140 -7.49 10.86 26.98
C GLN A 140 -8.77 11.62 27.39
N GLN A 141 -9.94 10.98 27.28
CA GLN A 141 -11.20 11.59 27.70
C GLN A 141 -11.27 11.80 29.22
N ILE A 142 -10.73 10.84 30.00
CA ILE A 142 -10.64 10.95 31.46
C ILE A 142 -9.68 12.07 31.85
N ASP A 143 -8.50 12.13 31.23
CA ASP A 143 -7.51 13.19 31.48
C ASP A 143 -8.08 14.58 31.15
N TYR A 144 -8.72 14.74 30.00
CA TYR A 144 -9.39 15.99 29.64
C TYR A 144 -10.47 16.40 30.64
N LYS A 145 -11.30 15.45 31.08
CA LYS A 145 -12.32 15.72 32.11
C LYS A 145 -11.67 16.14 33.42
N GLN A 146 -10.59 15.49 33.85
CA GLN A 146 -9.88 15.84 35.08
C GLN A 146 -9.25 17.24 35.00
N GLN A 147 -8.63 17.58 33.87
CA GLN A 147 -8.08 18.92 33.64
C GLN A 147 -9.18 19.99 33.66
N LEU A 148 -10.37 19.71 33.12
CA LEU A 148 -11.51 20.60 33.15
C LEU A 148 -12.05 20.79 34.58
N MET A 149 -12.19 19.71 35.35
CA MET A 149 -12.63 19.73 36.74
C MET A 149 -11.68 20.56 37.62
N ASN A 150 -10.36 20.32 37.48
CA ASN A 150 -9.33 21.09 38.18
C ASN A 150 -9.36 22.59 37.83
N ARG A 151 -9.64 22.94 36.56
CA ARG A 151 -9.78 24.34 36.13
C ARG A 151 -11.03 25.02 36.67
N LEU A 152 -12.12 24.27 36.84
CA LEU A 152 -13.39 24.77 37.37
C LEU A 152 -13.44 24.79 38.90
N GLY A 153 -12.45 24.20 39.58
CA GLY A 153 -12.41 24.10 41.04
C GLY A 153 -13.54 23.23 41.60
N ILE A 154 -14.06 22.30 40.79
CA ILE A 154 -15.13 21.38 41.18
C ILE A 154 -14.44 20.06 41.50
N GLU A 155 -14.41 19.67 42.78
CA GLU A 155 -13.96 18.35 43.25
C GLU A 155 -15.12 17.34 43.24
#